data_AF-A0A3A1P304-F1
#
_entry.id   AF-A0A3A1P304-F1
#
_cell.length_a   1.000
_cell.length_b   1.000
_cell.length_c   1.000
_cell.angle_alpha   90.00
_cell.angle_beta   90.00
_cell.angle_gamma   90.00
#
_symmetry.space_group_name_H-M   'P 1'
#
loop_
_entity.id
_entity.type
_entity.pdbx_description
1 polymer ?
#
loop_
_entity_poly.entity_id
_entity_poly.type
_entity_poly.pdbx_seq_one_letter_code
_entity_poly.pdbx_strand_id
1 'polypeptide(L)'
;MTPFRWQNCYADVAAAKHDLTIRSFLDDVILPAIHQVEARITELGHSDEPAACFEQSDMEEVLAETKLAFCLAIQSIWERQLRAYLYGCAEALRPGEGVGAKVERANWPGMCALFRELRGIRIEAFPSFGELDTLHHLGNACRHGDGVSAAELTQRCPDWWPVYTSLPPEFGPSSPPRQTVAAMSVPVERIETFVGAIVGFWEDAAYIYRESIADKHESLERRLVRERIERAWRPTAEEHRA
;
A
#
# COMPACT_ATOMS: atom_id res chain seq x y z
N MET A 1 13.22 -0.12 -28.23
CA MET A 1 11.96 0.38 -27.67
C MET A 1 12.21 1.74 -27.04
N THR A 2 11.36 2.73 -27.33
CA THR A 2 11.51 4.08 -26.78
C THR A 2 10.90 4.14 -25.37
N PRO A 3 11.65 4.58 -24.33
CA PRO A 3 11.10 4.72 -22.99
C PRO A 3 9.89 5.65 -22.96
N PHE A 4 8.87 5.31 -22.17
CA PHE A 4 7.79 6.23 -21.86
C PHE A 4 8.32 7.44 -21.10
N ARG A 5 7.77 8.62 -21.41
CA ARG A 5 8.10 9.89 -20.77
C ARG A 5 6.80 10.63 -20.50
N TRP A 6 6.69 11.23 -19.32
CA TRP A 6 5.63 12.20 -19.02
C TRP A 6 6.17 13.64 -18.98
N GLN A 7 5.27 14.60 -18.93
CA GLN A 7 5.62 15.99 -18.65
C GLN A 7 6.01 16.13 -17.17
N ASN A 8 7.25 16.53 -16.91
CA ASN A 8 7.74 16.78 -15.56
C ASN A 8 7.14 18.06 -14.98
N CYS A 9 6.89 18.06 -13.67
CA CYS A 9 6.47 19.23 -12.91
C CYS A 9 7.04 19.23 -11.49
N TYR A 10 6.77 20.28 -10.71
CA TYR A 10 7.30 20.39 -9.34
C TYR A 10 6.86 19.25 -8.41
N ALA A 11 5.70 18.63 -8.66
CA ALA A 11 5.21 17.49 -7.89
C ALA A 11 6.19 16.29 -7.94
N ASP A 12 6.90 16.09 -9.05
CA ASP A 12 7.91 15.02 -9.18
C ASP A 12 9.09 15.24 -8.21
N VAL A 13 9.47 16.50 -8.00
CA VAL A 13 10.54 16.87 -7.07
C VAL A 13 10.07 16.75 -5.62
N ALA A 14 8.84 17.19 -5.35
CA ALA A 14 8.24 17.11 -4.01
C ALA A 14 8.06 15.65 -3.54
N ALA A 15 7.81 14.72 -4.47
CA ALA A 15 7.64 13.30 -4.17
C ALA A 15 8.95 12.54 -3.90
N ALA A 16 10.12 13.15 -4.11
CA ALA A 16 11.42 12.48 -4.13
C ALA A 16 11.87 11.81 -2.81
N LYS A 17 11.12 12.00 -1.72
CA LYS A 17 11.41 11.39 -0.41
C LYS A 17 10.25 10.55 0.15
N HIS A 18 9.17 10.36 -0.60
CA HIS A 18 8.01 9.61 -0.13
C HIS A 18 8.33 8.14 0.18
N ASP A 19 9.25 7.54 -0.58
CA ASP A 19 9.84 6.23 -0.35
C ASP A 19 10.59 6.17 0.99
N LEU A 20 11.46 7.14 1.27
CA LEU A 20 12.21 7.21 2.53
C LEU A 20 11.29 7.39 3.74
N THR A 21 10.27 8.25 3.61
CA THR A 21 9.29 8.47 4.68
C THR A 21 8.59 7.18 5.07
N ILE A 22 8.10 6.39 4.11
CA ILE A 22 7.36 5.18 4.43
C ILE A 22 8.27 4.04 4.91
N ARG A 23 9.50 3.93 4.38
CA ARG A 23 10.51 2.98 4.90
C ARG A 23 10.84 3.27 6.36
N SER A 24 11.13 4.52 6.68
CA SER A 24 11.43 4.92 8.08
C SER A 24 10.24 4.64 9.00
N PHE A 25 9.00 4.84 8.53
CA PHE A 25 7.82 4.49 9.31
C PHE A 25 7.73 2.97 9.58
N LEU A 26 8.07 2.13 8.61
CA LEU A 26 8.14 0.68 8.82
C LEU A 26 9.25 0.30 9.81
N ASP A 27 10.48 0.70 9.51
CA ASP A 27 11.70 0.23 10.18
C ASP A 27 11.82 0.81 11.59
N ASP A 28 11.47 2.08 11.78
CA ASP A 28 11.70 2.80 13.03
C ASP A 28 10.47 2.81 13.96
N VAL A 29 9.27 2.49 13.44
CA VAL A 29 8.01 2.59 14.22
C VAL A 29 7.22 1.28 14.22
N ILE A 30 6.85 0.75 13.06
CA ILE A 30 5.93 -0.39 12.97
C ILE A 30 6.59 -1.67 13.50
N LEU A 31 7.74 -2.06 12.93
CA LEU A 31 8.40 -3.32 13.28
C LEU A 31 8.83 -3.33 14.76
N PRO A 32 9.44 -2.27 15.33
CA PRO A 32 9.77 -2.24 16.75
C PRO A 32 8.55 -2.40 17.66
N ALA A 33 7.42 -1.76 17.33
CA ALA A 33 6.20 -1.87 18.11
C ALA A 33 5.60 -3.27 18.08
N ILE A 34 5.57 -3.91 16.89
CA ILE A 34 5.10 -5.29 16.73
C ILE A 34 5.99 -6.26 17.53
N HIS A 35 7.31 -6.16 17.38
CA HIS A 35 8.26 -7.03 18.09
C HIS A 35 8.14 -6.91 19.61
N GLN A 36 7.87 -5.71 20.13
CA GLN A 36 7.67 -5.51 21.57
C GLN A 36 6.45 -6.26 22.09
N VAL A 37 5.33 -6.22 21.35
CA VAL A 37 4.11 -6.94 21.72
C VAL A 37 4.32 -8.45 21.61
N GLU A 38 4.97 -8.93 20.55
CA GLU A 38 5.29 -10.35 20.35
C GLU A 38 6.22 -10.90 21.43
N ALA A 39 7.21 -10.11 21.85
CA ALA A 39 8.09 -10.46 22.98
C ALA A 39 7.28 -10.62 24.27
N ARG A 40 6.33 -9.70 24.55
CA ARG A 40 5.48 -9.79 25.74
C ARG A 40 4.57 -11.03 25.73
N ILE A 41 3.98 -11.35 24.59
CA ILE A 41 3.18 -12.58 24.41
C ILE A 41 4.05 -13.81 24.71
N THR A 42 5.28 -13.83 24.17
CA THR A 42 6.24 -14.92 24.39
C THR A 42 6.62 -15.06 25.86
N GLU A 43 6.87 -13.95 26.57
CA GLU A 43 7.17 -13.95 28.01
C GLU A 43 6.00 -14.53 28.83
N LEU A 44 4.77 -14.10 28.54
CA LEU A 44 3.57 -14.57 29.21
C LEU A 44 3.33 -16.07 28.99
N GLY A 45 3.56 -16.57 27.77
CA GLY A 45 3.44 -17.99 27.45
C GLY A 45 4.46 -18.91 28.15
N HIS A 46 5.55 -18.35 28.68
CA HIS A 46 6.52 -19.09 29.48
C HIS A 46 6.31 -18.91 31.00
N SER A 47 5.30 -18.17 31.43
CA SER A 47 5.03 -17.91 32.84
C SER A 47 4.29 -19.08 33.50
N ASP A 48 4.69 -19.42 34.72
CA ASP A 48 3.99 -20.41 35.57
C ASP A 48 2.79 -19.79 36.31
N GLU A 49 2.56 -18.48 36.19
CA GLU A 49 1.46 -17.81 36.86
C GLU A 49 0.11 -18.16 36.19
N PRO A 50 -0.90 -18.65 36.92
CA PRO A 50 -2.20 -19.04 36.33
C PRO A 50 -2.94 -17.90 35.62
N ALA A 51 -2.67 -16.65 35.99
CA ALA A 51 -3.27 -15.48 35.34
C ALA A 51 -2.62 -15.15 33.98
N ALA A 52 -1.39 -15.61 33.74
CA ALA A 52 -0.61 -15.24 32.56
C ALA A 52 -1.23 -15.74 31.25
N CYS A 53 -1.98 -16.84 31.27
CA CYS A 53 -2.67 -17.33 30.06
C CYS A 53 -3.82 -16.41 29.61
N PHE A 54 -4.49 -15.73 30.55
CA PHE A 54 -5.51 -14.73 30.22
C PHE A 54 -4.85 -13.46 29.67
N GLU A 55 -3.80 -12.99 30.34
CA GLU A 55 -3.02 -11.84 29.85
C GLU A 55 -2.40 -12.11 28.48
N GLN A 56 -1.95 -13.34 28.21
CA GLN A 56 -1.42 -13.71 26.89
C GLN A 56 -2.50 -13.55 25.82
N SER A 57 -3.71 -14.08 26.06
CA SER A 57 -4.84 -13.96 25.15
C SER A 57 -5.19 -12.50 24.87
N ASP A 58 -5.24 -11.65 25.91
CA ASP A 58 -5.49 -10.22 25.75
C ASP A 58 -4.40 -9.55 24.91
N MET A 59 -3.13 -9.93 25.10
CA MET A 59 -2.01 -9.39 24.32
C MET A 59 -2.03 -9.85 22.85
N GLU A 60 -2.53 -11.05 22.56
CA GLU A 60 -2.74 -11.52 21.17
C GLU A 60 -3.82 -10.69 20.46
N GLU A 61 -4.89 -10.30 21.15
CA GLU A 61 -5.89 -9.36 20.62
C GLU A 61 -5.28 -7.97 20.38
N VAL A 62 -4.47 -7.46 21.33
CA VAL A 62 -3.73 -6.20 21.16
C VAL A 62 -2.81 -6.26 19.94
N LEU A 63 -2.14 -7.38 19.68
CA LEU A 63 -1.28 -7.55 18.51
C LEU A 63 -2.08 -7.48 17.20
N ALA A 64 -3.23 -8.15 17.13
CA ALA A 64 -4.09 -8.14 15.96
C ALA A 64 -4.59 -6.72 15.64
N GLU A 65 -5.12 -6.02 16.65
CA GLU A 65 -5.60 -4.63 16.51
C GLU A 65 -4.46 -3.67 16.13
N THR A 66 -3.27 -3.86 16.72
CA THR A 66 -2.08 -3.07 16.40
C THR A 66 -1.69 -3.22 14.92
N LYS A 67 -1.72 -4.45 14.38
CA LYS A 67 -1.42 -4.72 12.96
C LYS A 67 -2.45 -4.06 12.04
N LEU A 68 -3.74 -4.12 12.37
CA LEU A 68 -4.79 -3.43 11.60
C LEU A 68 -4.66 -1.91 11.65
N ALA A 69 -4.35 -1.34 12.82
CA ALA A 69 -4.11 0.08 13.00
C ALA A 69 -2.91 0.57 12.16
N PHE A 70 -1.82 -0.19 12.12
CA PHE A 70 -0.68 0.12 11.27
C PHE A 70 -1.01 0.02 9.78
N CYS A 71 -1.79 -0.97 9.34
CA CYS A 71 -2.25 -1.05 7.96
C CYS A 71 -3.08 0.17 7.54
N LEU A 72 -3.99 0.62 8.41
CA LEU A 72 -4.77 1.85 8.21
C LEU A 72 -3.86 3.09 8.14
N ALA A 73 -2.84 3.17 8.98
CA ALA A 73 -1.86 4.27 8.96
C ALA A 73 -1.05 4.28 7.66
N ILE A 74 -0.54 3.12 7.21
CA ILE A 74 0.17 2.96 5.93
C ILE A 74 -0.72 3.41 4.77
N GLN A 75 -1.96 2.92 4.70
CA GLN A 75 -2.92 3.30 3.66
C GLN A 75 -3.17 4.82 3.67
N SER A 76 -3.31 5.42 4.85
CA SER A 76 -3.54 6.85 4.99
C SER A 76 -2.31 7.69 4.60
N ILE A 77 -1.09 7.21 4.84
CA ILE A 77 0.15 7.85 4.35
C ILE A 77 0.18 7.80 2.83
N TRP A 78 -0.01 6.61 2.24
CA TRP A 78 -0.03 6.42 0.79
C TRP A 78 -1.05 7.33 0.10
N GLU A 79 -2.30 7.34 0.57
CA GLU A 79 -3.36 8.14 -0.03
C GLU A 79 -3.03 9.64 0.01
N ARG A 80 -2.51 10.13 1.13
CA ARG A 80 -2.09 11.54 1.24
C ARG A 80 -0.94 11.88 0.29
N GLN A 81 0.06 11.01 0.18
CA GLN A 81 1.17 11.19 -0.74
C GLN A 81 0.67 11.24 -2.19
N LEU A 82 -0.12 10.25 -2.62
CA LEU A 82 -0.67 10.19 -3.97
C LEU A 82 -1.56 11.41 -4.28
N ARG A 83 -2.43 11.79 -3.34
CA ARG A 83 -3.32 12.94 -3.51
C ARG A 83 -2.56 14.25 -3.59
N ALA A 84 -1.57 14.48 -2.72
CA ALA A 84 -0.73 15.67 -2.76
C ALA A 84 0.06 15.75 -4.09
N TYR A 85 0.58 14.61 -4.55
CA TYR A 85 1.24 14.51 -5.85
C TYR A 85 0.30 14.87 -6.99
N LEU A 86 -0.89 14.24 -7.08
CA LEU A 86 -1.88 14.52 -8.10
C LEU A 86 -2.35 15.98 -8.09
N TYR A 87 -2.52 16.56 -6.90
CA TYR A 87 -2.87 17.97 -6.76
C TYR A 87 -1.76 18.86 -7.34
N GLY A 88 -0.50 18.60 -7.00
CA GLY A 88 0.64 19.32 -7.57
C GLY A 88 0.77 19.14 -9.09
N CYS A 89 0.42 17.96 -9.62
CA CYS A 89 0.34 17.73 -11.06
C CYS A 89 -0.78 18.55 -11.70
N ALA A 90 -1.96 18.59 -11.08
CA ALA A 90 -3.11 19.36 -11.58
C ALA A 90 -2.78 20.86 -11.67
N GLU A 91 -2.21 21.43 -10.61
CA GLU A 91 -1.83 22.85 -10.58
C GLU A 91 -0.78 23.20 -11.65
N ALA A 92 0.16 22.30 -11.94
CA ALA A 92 1.23 22.55 -12.88
C ALA A 92 0.88 22.24 -14.35
N LEU A 93 0.06 21.20 -14.60
CA LEU A 93 -0.18 20.65 -15.95
C LEU A 93 -1.55 21.05 -16.53
N ARG A 94 -2.50 21.44 -15.67
CA ARG A 94 -3.89 21.82 -16.02
C ARG A 94 -4.33 23.06 -15.21
N PRO A 95 -3.55 24.15 -15.18
CA PRO A 95 -3.85 25.31 -14.35
C PRO A 95 -5.21 25.92 -14.72
N GLY A 96 -6.05 26.19 -13.72
CA GLY A 96 -7.35 26.84 -13.90
C GLY A 96 -8.50 25.93 -14.37
N GLU A 97 -8.26 24.64 -14.63
CA GLU A 97 -9.29 23.68 -15.07
C GLU A 97 -10.09 23.06 -13.92
N GLY A 98 -9.80 23.46 -12.67
CA GLY A 98 -10.48 22.95 -11.47
C GLY A 98 -10.16 21.48 -11.15
N VAL A 99 -9.13 20.90 -11.76
CA VAL A 99 -8.74 19.50 -11.56
C VAL A 99 -8.27 19.25 -10.12
N GLY A 100 -7.61 20.23 -9.47
CA GLY A 100 -7.22 20.12 -8.06
C GLY A 100 -8.40 19.84 -7.11
N ALA A 101 -9.53 20.52 -7.32
CA ALA A 101 -10.75 20.27 -6.53
C ALA A 101 -11.35 18.87 -6.78
N LYS A 102 -11.15 18.29 -7.98
CA LYS A 102 -11.53 16.91 -8.27
C LYS A 102 -10.65 15.93 -7.52
N VAL A 103 -9.33 16.17 -7.46
CA VAL A 103 -8.37 15.34 -6.72
C VAL A 103 -8.74 15.24 -5.24
N GLU A 104 -9.14 16.34 -4.60
CA GLU A 104 -9.56 16.36 -3.19
C GLU A 104 -10.86 15.60 -2.89
N ARG A 105 -11.67 15.28 -3.90
CA ARG A 105 -12.97 14.60 -3.70
C ARG A 105 -13.00 13.22 -4.35
N ALA A 106 -11.97 12.87 -5.11
CA ALA A 106 -11.91 11.62 -5.83
C ALA A 106 -11.87 10.43 -4.86
N ASN A 107 -12.73 9.45 -5.13
CA ASN A 107 -12.57 8.10 -4.61
C ASN A 107 -11.43 7.40 -5.35
N TRP A 108 -11.10 6.17 -4.94
CA TRP A 108 -9.97 5.43 -5.53
C TRP A 108 -10.01 5.27 -7.05
N PRO A 109 -11.13 4.80 -7.67
CA PRO A 109 -11.23 4.78 -9.14
C PRO A 109 -11.05 6.16 -9.79
N GLY A 110 -11.59 7.21 -9.15
CA GLY A 110 -11.40 8.58 -9.59
C GLY A 110 -9.94 9.04 -9.53
N MET A 111 -9.19 8.64 -8.50
CA MET A 111 -7.75 8.93 -8.39
C MET A 111 -6.95 8.20 -9.47
N CYS A 112 -7.27 6.93 -9.78
CA CYS A 112 -6.66 6.19 -10.89
C CYS A 112 -6.91 6.88 -12.25
N ALA A 113 -8.14 7.32 -12.49
CA ALA A 113 -8.50 8.04 -13.71
C ALA A 113 -7.76 9.39 -13.82
N LEU A 114 -7.71 10.17 -12.74
CA LEU A 114 -6.97 11.43 -12.69
C LEU A 114 -5.46 11.23 -12.89
N PHE A 115 -4.89 10.15 -12.35
CA PHE A 115 -3.50 9.80 -12.59
C PHE A 115 -3.23 9.58 -14.08
N ARG A 116 -4.07 8.80 -14.77
CA ARG A 116 -3.98 8.61 -16.22
C ARG A 116 -4.11 9.94 -16.98
N GLU A 117 -5.08 10.76 -16.62
CA GLU A 117 -5.33 12.05 -17.27
C GLU A 117 -4.12 12.99 -17.15
N LEU A 118 -3.51 13.06 -15.97
CA LEU A 118 -2.41 13.98 -15.68
C LEU A 118 -1.04 13.46 -16.16
N ARG A 119 -0.82 12.14 -16.13
CA ARG A 119 0.50 11.55 -16.42
C ARG A 119 0.58 10.78 -17.73
N GLY A 120 -0.55 10.49 -18.39
CA GLY A 120 -0.59 9.77 -19.65
C GLY A 120 -0.27 8.27 -19.53
N ILE A 121 -0.20 7.74 -18.30
CA ILE A 121 0.00 6.32 -18.00
C ILE A 121 -0.97 5.90 -16.91
N ARG A 122 -1.51 4.69 -17.04
CA ARG A 122 -2.40 4.08 -16.04
C ARG A 122 -1.59 3.73 -14.78
N ILE A 123 -2.11 4.06 -13.59
CA ILE A 123 -1.48 3.62 -12.34
C ILE A 123 -1.45 2.09 -12.26
N GLU A 124 -2.43 1.44 -12.90
CA GLU A 124 -2.57 -0.01 -13.06
C GLU A 124 -1.44 -0.65 -13.87
N ALA A 125 -0.68 0.14 -14.63
CA ALA A 125 0.48 -0.37 -15.36
C ALA A 125 1.71 -0.58 -14.46
N PHE A 126 1.73 0.00 -13.26
CA PHE A 126 2.84 -0.12 -12.33
C PHE A 126 2.83 -1.51 -11.67
N PRO A 127 3.99 -2.17 -11.51
CA PRO A 127 4.06 -3.49 -10.89
C PRO A 127 3.48 -3.55 -9.48
N SER A 128 3.59 -2.44 -8.73
CA SER A 128 3.09 -2.32 -7.37
C SER A 128 1.57 -2.19 -7.27
N PHE A 129 0.84 -1.99 -8.39
CA PHE A 129 -0.58 -1.65 -8.34
C PHE A 129 -1.44 -2.67 -7.61
N GLY A 130 -1.25 -3.98 -7.86
CA GLY A 130 -2.07 -5.02 -7.22
C GLY A 130 -2.01 -4.98 -5.70
N GLU A 131 -0.83 -4.71 -5.14
CA GLU A 131 -0.62 -4.57 -3.71
C GLU A 131 -1.17 -3.24 -3.17
N LEU A 132 -1.03 -2.14 -3.92
CA LEU A 132 -1.60 -0.84 -3.55
C LEU A 132 -3.13 -0.84 -3.56
N ASP A 133 -3.74 -1.54 -4.53
CA ASP A 133 -5.19 -1.72 -4.62
C ASP A 133 -5.71 -2.57 -3.45
N THR A 134 -4.97 -3.63 -3.09
CA THR A 134 -5.26 -4.45 -1.91
C THR A 134 -5.15 -3.63 -0.62
N LEU A 135 -4.10 -2.80 -0.49
CA LEU A 135 -3.94 -1.87 0.64
C LEU A 135 -5.10 -0.87 0.73
N HIS A 136 -5.60 -0.38 -0.41
CA HIS A 136 -6.77 0.51 -0.42
C HIS A 136 -8.01 -0.17 0.18
N HIS A 137 -8.29 -1.41 -0.24
CA HIS A 137 -9.39 -2.19 0.34
C HIS A 137 -9.17 -2.47 1.84
N LEU A 138 -7.95 -2.80 2.25
CA LEU A 138 -7.59 -3.00 3.65
C LEU A 138 -7.86 -1.76 4.50
N GLY A 139 -7.37 -0.58 4.10
CA GLY A 139 -7.63 0.64 4.86
C GLY A 139 -9.12 1.01 4.94
N ASN A 140 -9.89 0.77 3.87
CA ASN A 140 -11.34 0.97 3.92
C ASN A 140 -12.04 -0.02 4.87
N ALA A 141 -11.64 -1.29 4.85
CA ALA A 141 -12.18 -2.31 5.75
C ALA A 141 -11.85 -1.98 7.21
N CYS A 142 -10.62 -1.59 7.53
CA CYS A 142 -10.23 -1.14 8.87
C CYS A 142 -11.06 0.06 9.36
N ARG A 143 -11.46 0.98 8.45
CA ARG A 143 -12.20 2.19 8.81
C ARG A 143 -13.72 1.97 8.94
N HIS A 144 -14.27 1.06 8.14
CA HIS A 144 -15.72 0.93 7.96
C HIS A 144 -16.28 -0.44 8.35
N GLY A 145 -15.43 -1.41 8.69
CA GLY A 145 -15.82 -2.76 9.05
C GLY A 145 -16.25 -3.61 7.85
N ASP A 146 -17.24 -4.48 8.06
CA ASP A 146 -17.67 -5.57 7.17
C ASP A 146 -18.45 -5.11 5.93
N GLY A 147 -17.83 -4.26 5.11
CA GLY A 147 -18.40 -3.75 3.86
C GLY A 147 -17.87 -4.43 2.60
N VAL A 148 -18.09 -3.76 1.46
CA VAL A 148 -17.65 -4.24 0.13
C VAL A 148 -16.14 -4.47 0.08
N SER A 149 -15.34 -3.62 0.74
CA SER A 149 -13.89 -3.82 0.78
C SER A 149 -13.48 -5.04 1.59
N ALA A 150 -14.19 -5.39 2.67
CA ALA A 150 -13.92 -6.62 3.42
C ALA A 150 -14.24 -7.86 2.56
N ALA A 151 -15.36 -7.84 1.83
CA ALA A 151 -15.73 -8.92 0.91
C ALA A 151 -14.73 -9.10 -0.24
N GLU A 152 -14.12 -8.01 -0.72
CA GLU A 152 -13.05 -8.06 -1.72
C GLU A 152 -11.77 -8.69 -1.13
N LEU A 153 -11.39 -8.31 0.10
CA LEU A 153 -10.22 -8.87 0.79
C LEU A 153 -10.37 -10.36 1.07
N THR A 154 -11.56 -10.84 1.44
CA THR A 154 -11.85 -12.28 1.58
C THR A 154 -11.51 -13.05 0.31
N GLN A 155 -11.77 -12.48 -0.88
CA GLN A 155 -11.51 -13.13 -2.15
C GLN A 155 -10.02 -13.09 -2.52
N ARG A 156 -9.35 -11.96 -2.25
CA ARG A 156 -7.94 -11.74 -2.63
C ARG A 156 -6.93 -12.35 -1.66
N CYS A 157 -7.29 -12.36 -0.38
CA CYS A 157 -6.41 -12.74 0.72
C CYS A 157 -7.17 -13.65 1.71
N PRO A 158 -7.69 -14.80 1.27
CA PRO A 158 -8.48 -15.69 2.13
C PRO A 158 -7.69 -16.16 3.36
N ASP A 159 -6.37 -16.24 3.24
CA ASP A 159 -5.45 -16.70 4.30
C ASP A 159 -5.33 -15.74 5.48
N TRP A 160 -5.91 -14.52 5.41
CA TRP A 160 -5.94 -13.58 6.54
C TRP A 160 -7.02 -13.90 7.56
N TRP A 161 -7.92 -14.84 7.26
CA TRP A 161 -8.93 -15.29 8.21
C TRP A 161 -8.58 -16.67 8.74
N PRO A 162 -8.81 -16.91 10.04
CA PRO A 162 -8.64 -18.24 10.61
C PRO A 162 -9.54 -19.25 9.89
N VAL A 163 -8.96 -20.39 9.54
CA VAL A 163 -9.71 -21.53 8.98
C VAL A 163 -10.40 -22.23 10.15
N TYR A 164 -11.69 -21.99 10.29
CA TYR A 164 -12.48 -22.70 11.28
C TYR A 164 -12.77 -24.12 10.77
N THR A 165 -12.30 -25.11 11.52
CA THR A 165 -12.68 -26.51 11.28
C THR A 165 -14.17 -26.65 11.58
N SER A 166 -14.91 -27.30 10.68
CA SER A 166 -16.32 -27.60 10.91
C SER A 166 -16.46 -28.37 12.22
N LEU A 167 -17.45 -27.99 13.05
CA LEU A 167 -17.74 -28.76 14.25
C LEU A 167 -18.08 -30.22 13.87
N PRO A 168 -17.74 -31.20 14.72
CA PRO A 168 -18.15 -32.58 14.49
C PRO A 168 -19.66 -32.67 14.22
N PRO A 169 -20.13 -33.58 13.35
CA PRO A 169 -21.55 -33.68 12.95
C PRO A 169 -22.53 -33.80 14.14
N GLU A 170 -22.01 -34.27 15.27
CA GLU A 170 -22.67 -34.44 16.56
C GLU A 170 -23.22 -33.13 17.15
N PHE A 171 -22.66 -31.98 16.76
CA PHE A 171 -23.06 -30.65 17.21
C PHE A 171 -24.02 -29.94 16.25
N GLY A 172 -24.52 -30.64 15.22
CA GLY A 172 -25.46 -30.13 14.24
C GLY A 172 -24.81 -29.32 13.10
N PRO A 173 -25.60 -28.80 12.15
CA PRO A 173 -25.07 -28.01 11.04
C PRO A 173 -24.49 -26.70 11.56
N SER A 174 -23.17 -26.56 11.56
CA SER A 174 -22.49 -25.29 11.82
C SER A 174 -22.42 -24.47 10.53
N SER A 175 -23.07 -23.32 10.49
CA SER A 175 -22.74 -22.31 9.49
C SER A 175 -21.27 -21.92 9.67
N PRO A 176 -20.46 -21.82 8.59
CA PRO A 176 -19.12 -21.31 8.71
C PRO A 176 -19.18 -19.92 9.36
N PRO A 177 -18.33 -19.63 10.34
CA PRO A 177 -18.32 -18.32 10.98
C PRO A 177 -18.04 -17.23 9.95
N ARG A 178 -18.72 -16.09 10.12
CA ARG A 178 -18.52 -14.95 9.22
C ARG A 178 -17.07 -14.48 9.30
N GLN A 179 -16.46 -14.31 8.14
CA GLN A 179 -15.19 -13.61 8.00
C GLN A 179 -15.44 -12.12 8.21
N THR A 180 -15.26 -11.66 9.44
CA THR A 180 -15.38 -10.25 9.82
C THR A 180 -14.00 -9.59 9.84
N VAL A 181 -13.95 -8.27 9.72
CA VAL A 181 -12.71 -7.49 9.85
C VAL A 181 -12.09 -7.68 11.24
N ALA A 182 -12.91 -7.81 12.29
CA ALA A 182 -12.43 -8.06 13.65
C ALA A 182 -11.72 -9.43 13.80
N ALA A 183 -12.02 -10.40 12.93
CA ALA A 183 -11.36 -11.70 12.92
C ALA A 183 -10.18 -11.76 11.93
N MET A 184 -9.85 -10.66 11.26
CA MET A 184 -8.77 -10.59 10.29
C MET A 184 -7.41 -10.54 11.01
N SER A 185 -6.49 -11.39 10.59
CA SER A 185 -5.10 -11.40 11.04
C SER A 185 -4.19 -11.15 9.85
N VAL A 186 -3.60 -9.95 9.79
CA VAL A 186 -2.69 -9.57 8.71
C VAL A 186 -1.25 -9.96 9.10
N PRO A 187 -0.56 -10.82 8.33
CA PRO A 187 0.84 -11.17 8.59
C PRO A 187 1.77 -9.96 8.50
N VAL A 188 2.87 -9.96 9.26
CA VAL A 188 3.87 -8.87 9.25
C VAL A 188 4.48 -8.72 7.86
N GLU A 189 4.72 -9.84 7.18
CA GLU A 189 5.26 -9.87 5.82
C GLU A 189 4.35 -9.14 4.82
N ARG A 190 3.03 -9.11 5.07
CA ARG A 190 2.09 -8.34 4.25
C ARG A 190 2.17 -6.85 4.50
N ILE A 191 2.41 -6.44 5.75
CA ILE A 191 2.69 -5.05 6.11
C ILE A 191 3.95 -4.57 5.38
N GLU A 192 5.02 -5.36 5.43
CA GLU A 192 6.26 -5.08 4.70
C GLU A 192 6.02 -5.01 3.19
N THR A 193 5.23 -5.94 2.63
CA THR A 193 4.86 -5.96 1.21
C THR A 193 4.14 -4.68 0.79
N PHE A 194 3.20 -4.17 1.60
CA PHE A 194 2.50 -2.92 1.28
C PHE A 194 3.42 -1.71 1.29
N VAL A 195 4.33 -1.62 2.27
CA VAL A 195 5.35 -0.57 2.30
C VAL A 195 6.28 -0.69 1.09
N GLY A 196 6.72 -1.90 0.76
CA GLY A 196 7.51 -2.20 -0.43
C GLY A 196 6.80 -1.78 -1.73
N ALA A 197 5.48 -1.96 -1.83
CA ALA A 197 4.70 -1.54 -2.99
C ALA A 197 4.64 0.00 -3.13
N ILE A 198 4.47 0.74 -2.02
CA ILE A 198 4.50 2.20 -2.02
C ILE A 198 5.89 2.71 -2.45
N VAL A 199 6.94 2.11 -1.89
CA VAL A 199 8.32 2.39 -2.25
C VAL A 199 8.56 2.14 -3.74
N GLY A 200 8.20 0.96 -4.24
CA GLY A 200 8.38 0.57 -5.63
C GLY A 200 7.67 1.53 -6.57
N PHE A 201 6.45 1.95 -6.24
CA PHE A 201 5.72 2.95 -6.99
C PHE A 201 6.49 4.28 -7.11
N TRP A 202 7.01 4.82 -6.00
CA TRP A 202 7.73 6.09 -6.03
C TRP A 202 9.09 5.96 -6.74
N GLU A 203 9.76 4.81 -6.65
CA GLU A 203 10.99 4.54 -7.39
C GLU A 203 10.75 4.45 -8.91
N ASP A 204 9.66 3.81 -9.32
CA ASP A 204 9.19 3.75 -10.71
C ASP A 204 8.82 5.13 -11.23
N ALA A 205 8.08 5.92 -10.46
CA ALA A 205 7.74 7.30 -10.79
C ALA A 205 9.01 8.16 -10.94
N ALA A 206 9.97 8.01 -10.02
CA ALA A 206 11.23 8.73 -10.08
C ALA A 206 12.09 8.31 -11.29
N TYR A 207 12.00 7.05 -11.72
CA TYR A 207 12.63 6.58 -12.96
C TYR A 207 12.03 7.27 -14.18
N ILE A 208 10.70 7.32 -14.31
CA ILE A 208 10.03 8.02 -15.42
C ILE A 208 10.40 9.50 -15.41
N TYR A 209 10.39 10.15 -14.24
CA TYR A 209 10.83 11.53 -14.09
C TYR A 209 12.25 11.76 -14.63
N ARG A 210 13.21 10.88 -14.29
CA ARG A 210 14.60 10.96 -14.77
C ARG A 210 14.69 10.74 -16.28
N GLU A 211 13.92 9.80 -16.82
CA GLU A 211 13.83 9.57 -18.27
C GLU A 211 13.28 10.79 -19.02
N SER A 212 12.34 11.50 -18.41
CA SER A 212 11.67 12.69 -18.96
C SER A 212 12.51 13.96 -18.96
N ILE A 213 13.69 14.00 -18.33
CA ILE A 213 14.57 15.17 -18.38
C ILE A 213 15.15 15.31 -19.80
N ALA A 214 14.97 16.48 -20.42
CA ALA A 214 15.47 16.76 -21.76
C ALA A 214 17.00 16.78 -21.81
N ASP A 215 17.61 17.70 -21.06
CA ASP A 215 19.06 17.87 -20.99
C ASP A 215 19.62 17.20 -19.74
N LYS A 216 20.16 15.99 -19.91
CA LYS A 216 20.68 15.20 -18.79
C LYS A 216 22.19 15.36 -18.68
N HIS A 217 22.64 15.55 -17.44
CA HIS A 217 24.06 15.45 -17.14
C HIS A 217 24.58 14.04 -17.41
N GLU A 218 25.85 13.90 -17.80
CA GLU A 218 26.47 12.62 -18.19
C GLU A 218 26.33 11.53 -17.09
N SER A 219 26.43 11.92 -15.82
CA SER A 219 26.23 11.01 -14.70
C SER A 219 24.82 10.43 -14.64
N LEU A 220 23.80 11.21 -15.01
CA LEU A 220 22.42 10.76 -15.06
C LEU A 220 22.19 9.83 -16.26
N GLU A 221 22.74 10.15 -17.43
CA GLU A 221 22.67 9.26 -18.59
C GLU A 221 23.35 7.91 -18.31
N ARG A 222 24.54 7.91 -17.69
CA ARG A 222 25.21 6.66 -17.26
C ARG A 222 24.35 5.84 -16.30
N ARG A 223 23.67 6.51 -15.35
CA ARG A 223 22.74 5.85 -14.43
C ARG A 223 21.54 5.26 -15.18
N LEU A 224 20.92 6.00 -16.09
CA LEU A 224 19.75 5.53 -16.85
C LEU A 224 20.10 4.36 -17.76
N VAL A 225 21.28 4.33 -18.38
CA VAL A 225 21.75 3.17 -19.16
C VAL A 225 21.76 1.90 -18.31
N ARG A 226 22.26 2.00 -17.07
CA ARG A 226 22.24 0.88 -16.13
C ARG A 226 20.82 0.50 -15.69
N GLU A 227 20.01 1.48 -15.29
CA GLU A 227 18.61 1.24 -14.88
C GLU A 227 17.78 0.60 -16.00
N ARG A 228 18.01 0.98 -17.27
CA ARG A 228 17.35 0.35 -18.42
C ARG A 228 17.70 -1.12 -18.58
N ILE A 229 18.83 -1.61 -18.07
CA ILE A 229 19.22 -3.03 -18.14
C ILE A 229 18.70 -3.79 -16.93
N GLU A 230 18.83 -3.20 -15.74
CA GLU A 230 18.58 -3.88 -14.46
C GLU A 230 17.10 -3.92 -14.07
N ARG A 231 16.29 -2.94 -14.51
CA ARG A 231 14.87 -2.88 -14.11
C ARG A 231 14.04 -3.98 -14.78
N ALA A 232 13.29 -4.71 -13.95
CA ALA A 232 12.33 -5.71 -14.39
C ALA A 232 11.16 -5.09 -15.16
N TRP A 233 10.71 -3.89 -14.77
CA TRP A 233 9.62 -3.15 -15.41
C TRP A 233 10.10 -1.82 -15.98
N ARG A 234 9.70 -1.54 -17.22
CA ARG A 234 10.02 -0.31 -17.95
C ARG A 234 8.83 0.04 -18.84
N PRO A 235 8.12 1.16 -18.58
CA PRO A 235 7.02 1.55 -19.42
C PRO A 235 7.53 2.02 -20.77
N THR A 236 6.86 1.64 -21.85
CA THR A 236 7.22 2.03 -23.21
C THR A 236 6.17 2.92 -23.85
N ALA A 237 6.58 3.77 -24.80
CA ALA A 237 5.68 4.75 -25.43
C ALA A 237 4.56 4.11 -26.29
N GLU A 238 4.66 2.82 -26.60
CA GLU A 238 3.70 2.08 -27.45
C GLU A 238 2.53 1.49 -26.64
N GLU A 239 2.79 1.07 -25.40
CA GLU A 239 1.79 0.43 -24.51
C GLU A 239 0.73 1.41 -23.95
N HIS A 240 0.97 2.71 -24.11
CA HIS A 240 0.20 3.76 -23.45
C HIS A 240 -0.48 4.75 -24.42
N ARG A 241 -0.49 4.45 -25.73
CA ARG A 241 -1.25 5.20 -26.75
C ARG A 241 -2.66 4.67 -27.03
N ALA A 242 -3.06 3.57 -26.40
CA ALA A 242 -4.41 2.98 -26.48
C ALA A 242 -5.23 3.33 -25.21
#